data_AF-A0A535KLG9-F1
#
_entry.id   AF-A0A535KLG9-F1
#
_cell.length_a   1.000
_cell.length_b   1.000
_cell.length_c   1.000
_cell.angle_alpha   90.00
_cell.angle_beta   90.00
_cell.angle_gamma   90.00
#
_symmetry.space_group_name_H-M   'P 1'
#
loop_
_entity.id
_entity.type
_entity.pdbx_description
1 polymer ?
#
loop_
_entity_poly.entity_id
_entity_poly.type
_entity_poly.pdbx_seq_one_letter_code
_entity_poly.pdbx_strand_id
1 'polypeptide(L)'
;MLLVCSSRCGGRLFRALFAEVEVDAAGIYQDHRVTQPSYICLNCGAPAVDLGAVPAELEAEAQEEEAAAAAVADVLCPVCETMVRLDANMECPNCGSPLEVS
;
A
#
# COMPACT_ATOMS: atom_id res chain seq x y z
N MET A 1 9.82 -1.01 -12.75
CA MET A 1 8.80 -1.84 -13.42
C MET A 1 9.13 -3.30 -13.16
N LEU A 2 8.26 -4.00 -12.43
CA LEU A 2 8.32 -5.41 -12.09
C LEU A 2 7.04 -6.09 -12.58
N LEU A 3 7.04 -6.57 -13.83
CA LEU A 3 5.88 -7.22 -14.42
C LEU A 3 5.75 -8.66 -13.94
N VAL A 4 4.57 -9.02 -13.45
CA VAL A 4 4.22 -10.38 -13.01
C VAL A 4 2.99 -10.87 -13.77
N CYS A 5 3.08 -12.08 -14.33
CA CYS A 5 1.94 -12.75 -14.96
C CYS A 5 0.89 -13.07 -13.89
N SER A 6 -0.34 -12.55 -14.05
CA SER A 6 -1.44 -12.78 -13.11
C SER A 6 -1.81 -14.26 -12.96
N SER A 7 -1.70 -15.06 -14.02
CA SER A 7 -1.92 -16.52 -13.99
C SER A 7 -0.72 -17.33 -13.48
N ARG A 8 0.38 -16.69 -13.08
CA ARG A 8 1.59 -17.34 -12.53
C ARG A 8 2.15 -18.50 -13.39
N CYS A 9 2.08 -18.38 -14.72
CA CYS A 9 2.49 -19.44 -15.65
C CYS A 9 4.02 -19.68 -15.77
N GLY A 10 4.84 -18.98 -14.98
CA GLY A 10 6.31 -19.03 -15.05
C GLY A 10 6.96 -18.18 -16.14
N GLY A 11 6.16 -17.54 -17.02
CA GLY A 11 6.66 -16.66 -18.07
C GLY A 11 7.30 -15.37 -17.53
N ARG A 12 8.40 -14.93 -18.17
CA ARG A 12 9.15 -13.71 -17.81
C ARG A 12 9.25 -12.68 -18.95
N LEU A 13 8.69 -13.00 -20.11
CA LEU A 13 8.63 -12.10 -21.27
C LEU A 13 7.23 -11.52 -21.39
N PHE A 14 7.17 -10.20 -21.56
CA PHE A 14 5.93 -9.45 -21.61
C PHE A 14 5.96 -8.50 -22.81
N ARG A 15 4.79 -8.28 -23.41
CA ARG A 15 4.61 -7.30 -24.47
C ARG A 15 3.77 -6.15 -23.96
N ALA A 16 4.26 -4.93 -24.16
CA ALA A 16 3.47 -3.72 -23.95
C ALA A 16 2.35 -3.64 -24.99
N LEU A 17 1.14 -3.43 -24.52
CA LEU A 17 -0.01 -3.00 -25.30
C LEU A 17 -0.25 -1.55 -24.89
N PHE A 18 0.12 -0.62 -25.77
CA PHE A 18 -0.11 0.79 -25.51
C PHE A 18 -1.62 1.07 -25.47
N ALA A 19 -2.02 2.08 -24.70
CA ALA A 19 -3.39 2.58 -24.78
C ALA A 19 -3.71 2.96 -26.23
N GLU A 20 -4.91 2.60 -26.71
CA GLU A 20 -5.38 3.05 -28.00
C GLU A 20 -5.59 4.57 -27.91
N VAL A 21 -4.87 5.34 -28.72
CA VAL A 21 -4.97 6.81 -28.77
C VAL A 21 -5.79 7.21 -30.00
N GLU A 22 -6.81 8.03 -29.79
CA GLU A 22 -7.57 8.66 -30.85
C GLU A 22 -6.92 10.01 -31.18
N VAL A 23 -6.57 10.22 -32.45
CA VAL A 23 -6.01 11.46 -32.97
C VAL A 23 -6.84 11.93 -34.16
N ASP A 24 -6.90 13.24 -34.37
CA ASP A 24 -7.56 13.80 -35.56
C ASP A 24 -6.67 13.75 -36.80
N ALA A 25 -7.18 14.25 -37.93
CA ALA A 25 -6.46 14.28 -39.20
C ALA A 25 -5.17 15.14 -39.19
N ALA A 26 -5.00 16.03 -38.21
CA ALA A 26 -3.79 16.81 -38.01
C ALA A 26 -2.81 16.12 -37.03
N GLY A 27 -3.16 14.94 -36.51
CA GLY A 27 -2.37 14.22 -35.51
C GLY A 27 -2.50 14.80 -34.10
N ILE A 28 -3.49 15.65 -33.85
CA ILE A 28 -3.73 16.20 -32.51
C ILE A 28 -4.48 15.17 -31.68
N TYR A 29 -4.02 14.98 -30.44
CA TYR A 29 -4.63 14.11 -29.46
C TYR A 29 -6.08 14.51 -29.18
N GLN A 30 -6.99 13.53 -29.21
CA GLN A 30 -8.41 13.71 -28.88
C GLN A 30 -8.80 12.92 -27.63
N ASP A 31 -8.46 11.63 -27.59
CA ASP A 31 -8.83 10.72 -26.50
C ASP A 31 -7.83 9.56 -26.36
N HIS A 32 -7.85 8.85 -25.23
CA HIS A 32 -7.21 7.54 -25.09
C HIS A 32 -8.14 6.56 -24.38
N ARG A 33 -8.16 5.32 -24.85
CA ARG A 33 -8.93 4.25 -24.23
C ARG A 33 -8.03 3.09 -23.86
N VAL A 34 -8.21 2.60 -22.64
CA VAL A 34 -7.55 1.40 -22.14
C VAL A 34 -8.55 0.25 -22.21
N THR A 35 -8.74 -0.29 -23.42
CA THR A 35 -9.63 -1.43 -23.67
C THR A 35 -8.97 -2.77 -23.34
N GLN A 36 -7.63 -2.78 -23.24
CA GLN A 36 -6.82 -3.96 -22.96
C GLN A 36 -5.78 -3.68 -21.86
N PRO A 37 -5.29 -4.73 -21.17
CA PRO A 37 -4.22 -4.59 -20.19
C PRO A 37 -2.95 -4.04 -20.84
N SER A 38 -2.26 -3.13 -20.16
CA SER A 38 -1.06 -2.47 -20.68
C SER A 38 0.10 -3.43 -20.99
N TYR A 39 0.09 -4.62 -20.38
CA TYR A 39 1.08 -5.66 -20.61
C TYR A 39 0.42 -7.04 -20.64
N ILE A 40 0.86 -7.88 -21.57
CA ILE A 40 0.46 -9.29 -21.65
C ILE A 40 1.67 -10.21 -21.54
N CYS A 41 1.50 -11.36 -20.88
CA CYS A 41 2.51 -12.40 -20.84
C CYS A 41 2.60 -13.12 -22.19
N LEU A 42 3.80 -13.18 -22.77
CA LEU A 42 4.00 -13.85 -24.07
C LEU A 42 3.92 -15.38 -23.98
N ASN A 43 3.93 -15.96 -22.77
CA ASN A 43 3.83 -17.40 -22.58
C ASN A 43 2.38 -17.91 -22.58
N CYS A 44 1.46 -17.19 -21.93
CA CYS A 44 0.06 -17.65 -21.76
C CYS A 44 -1.00 -16.63 -22.17
N GLY A 45 -0.63 -15.43 -22.61
CA GLY A 45 -1.55 -14.36 -23.01
C GLY A 45 -2.26 -13.64 -21.87
N ALA A 46 -2.05 -14.05 -20.61
CA ALA A 46 -2.69 -13.42 -19.47
C ALA A 46 -2.18 -11.98 -19.23
N PRO A 47 -3.02 -11.09 -18.66
CA PRO A 47 -2.59 -9.76 -18.23
C PRO A 47 -1.39 -9.85 -17.27
N ALA A 48 -0.45 -8.93 -17.42
CA ALA A 48 0.64 -8.73 -16.46
C ALA A 48 0.37 -7.51 -15.59
N VAL A 49 0.72 -7.63 -14.31
CA VAL A 49 0.59 -6.57 -13.31
C VAL A 49 1.97 -6.02 -13.02
N ASP A 50 2.15 -4.70 -13.03
CA ASP A 50 3.38 -4.06 -12.57
C ASP A 50 3.34 -3.90 -11.05
N LEU A 51 4.21 -4.63 -10.37
CA LEU A 51 4.38 -4.57 -8.91
C LEU A 51 5.58 -3.73 -8.49
N GLY A 52 6.12 -2.89 -9.39
CA GLY A 52 7.34 -2.13 -9.14
C GLY A 52 7.24 -1.15 -7.97
N ALA A 53 6.05 -0.59 -7.72
CA ALA A 53 5.81 0.33 -6.61
C ALA A 53 5.51 -0.38 -5.28
N VAL A 54 5.03 -1.64 -5.33
CA VAL A 54 4.52 -2.35 -4.15
C VAL A 54 5.51 -2.39 -2.98
N PRO A 55 6.82 -2.69 -3.17
CA PRO A 55 7.75 -2.70 -2.04
C PRO A 55 7.86 -1.34 -1.33
N ALA A 56 7.86 -0.24 -2.07
CA ALA A 56 7.98 1.09 -1.50
C ALA A 56 6.69 1.52 -0.79
N GLU A 57 5.52 1.21 -1.36
CA GLU A 57 4.23 1.48 -0.71
C GLU A 57 4.08 0.68 0.59
N LEU A 58 4.46 -0.61 0.60
CA LEU A 58 4.44 -1.43 1.82
C LEU A 58 5.39 -0.89 2.91
N GLU A 59 6.55 -0.36 2.51
CA GLU A 59 7.48 0.26 3.46
C GLU A 59 6.92 1.59 4.01
N ALA A 60 6.25 2.39 3.17
CA ALA A 60 5.57 3.60 3.61
C ALA A 60 4.42 3.29 4.59
N GLU A 61 3.57 2.31 4.28
CA GLU A 61 2.50 1.84 5.17
C GLU A 61 3.07 1.39 6.54
N ALA A 62 4.16 0.61 6.53
CA ALA A 62 4.80 0.17 7.77
C ALA A 62 5.33 1.33 8.62
N GLN A 63 5.90 2.36 7.98
CA GLN A 63 6.37 3.57 8.67
C GLN A 63 5.20 4.39 9.26
N GLU A 64 4.08 4.47 8.54
CA GLU A 64 2.86 5.13 9.04
C GLU A 64 2.27 4.37 10.24
N GLU A 65 2.22 3.04 10.18
CA GLU A 65 1.79 2.20 11.31
C GLU A 65 2.71 2.35 12.53
N GLU A 66 4.03 2.37 12.33
CA GLU A 66 5.00 2.58 13.42
C GLU A 66 4.86 3.98 14.04
N ALA A 67 4.67 5.02 13.21
CA ALA A 67 4.42 6.38 13.68
C ALA A 67 3.09 6.48 14.45
N ALA A 68 2.05 5.78 14.02
CA ALA A 68 0.77 5.70 14.71
C ALA A 68 0.88 4.94 16.05
N ALA A 69 1.65 3.84 16.08
CA ALA A 69 1.91 3.10 17.31
C ALA A 69 2.78 3.89 18.32
N ALA A 70 3.69 4.74 17.82
CA ALA A 70 4.49 5.64 18.64
C ALA A 70 3.71 6.86 19.16
N ALA A 71 2.49 7.11 18.65
CA ALA A 71 1.62 8.15 19.18
C ALA A 71 1.15 7.72 20.58
N VAL A 72 1.74 8.36 21.60
CA VAL A 72 1.42 8.17 23.02
C VAL A 72 -0.09 8.34 23.23
N ALA A 73 -0.81 7.24 23.46
CA ALA A 73 -2.24 7.27 23.72
C ALA A 73 -2.48 7.84 25.13
N ASP A 74 -3.32 8.87 25.23
CA ASP A 74 -3.89 9.31 26.51
C ASP A 74 -4.91 8.24 26.94
N VAL A 75 -4.61 7.51 28.00
CA VAL A 75 -5.44 6.40 28.52
C VAL A 75 -6.00 6.78 29.88
N LEU A 76 -7.29 6.51 30.10
CA LEU A 76 -7.92 6.65 31.41
C LEU A 76 -7.54 5.45 32.29
N CYS A 77 -6.81 5.69 33.38
CA CYS A 77 -6.47 4.63 34.33
C CYS A 77 -7.75 4.06 34.98
N PRO A 78 -8.03 2.75 34.90
CA PRO A 78 -9.24 2.15 35.49
C PRO A 78 -9.21 2.10 37.02
N VAL A 79 -8.05 2.36 37.64
CA VAL A 79 -7.87 2.29 39.10
C VAL A 79 -8.04 3.66 39.75
N CYS A 80 -7.41 4.70 39.20
CA CYS A 80 -7.45 6.05 39.76
C CYS A 80 -8.24 7.05 38.91
N GLU A 81 -8.85 6.60 37.82
CA GLU A 81 -9.70 7.39 36.91
C GLU A 81 -9.01 8.65 36.38
N THR A 82 -7.68 8.66 36.36
CA THR A 82 -6.88 9.78 35.87
C THR A 82 -6.47 9.53 34.44
N MET A 83 -6.66 10.52 33.57
CA MET A 83 -6.14 10.48 32.20
C MET A 83 -4.61 10.60 32.26
N VAL A 84 -3.90 9.59 31.76
CA VAL A 84 -2.43 9.53 31.80
C VAL A 84 -1.85 9.21 30.43
N ARG A 85 -0.65 9.71 30.18
CA ARG A 85 0.18 9.28 29.05
C ARG A 85 0.95 8.03 29.44
N LEU A 86 0.77 6.97 28.67
CA LEU A 86 1.53 5.74 28.87
C LEU A 86 2.95 5.90 28.36
N ASP A 87 3.92 5.54 29.19
CA ASP A 87 5.31 5.37 28.77
C ASP A 87 5.59 3.89 28.44
N ALA A 88 6.83 3.59 28.06
CA ALA A 88 7.23 2.24 27.65
C ALA A 88 7.07 1.18 28.75
N ASN A 89 6.93 1.56 30.02
CA ASN A 89 6.77 0.62 31.13
C ASN A 89 5.31 0.19 31.35
N MET A 90 4.35 0.79 30.63
CA MET A 90 2.92 0.46 30.72
C MET A 90 2.35 0.57 32.15
N GLU A 91 2.89 1.48 32.97
CA GLU A 91 2.44 1.73 34.33
C GLU A 91 1.83 3.13 34.46
N CYS A 92 0.78 3.24 35.28
CA CYS A 92 0.19 4.53 35.58
C CYS A 92 1.18 5.37 36.42
N PRO A 93 1.63 6.55 35.97
CA PRO A 93 2.55 7.38 36.74
C PRO A 93 1.93 7.95 38.03
N ASN A 94 0.60 7.91 38.16
CA ASN A 94 -0.11 8.44 39.31
C ASN A 94 -0.29 7.40 40.44
N CYS A 95 -0.58 6.14 40.10
CA CYS A 95 -0.91 5.10 41.10
C CYS A 95 -0.10 3.80 40.99
N GLY A 96 0.77 3.67 39.97
CA GLY A 96 1.59 2.48 39.75
C GLY A 96 0.84 1.24 39.29
N SER A 97 -0.43 1.36 38.89
CA SER A 97 -1.17 0.24 38.30
C SER A 97 -0.61 -0.10 36.92
N PRO A 98 -0.46 -1.39 36.55
CA PRO A 98 -0.23 -1.78 35.17
C PRO A 98 -1.45 -1.38 34.32
N LEU A 99 -1.21 -0.93 33.10
CA LEU A 99 -2.20 -0.47 32.14
C LEU A 99 -1.98 -1.20 30.80
N GLU A 100 -3.02 -1.88 30.30
CA GLU A 100 -2.97 -2.52 28.99
C GLU A 100 -3.67 -1.63 27.95
N VAL A 101 -3.05 -1.46 26.79
CA VAL A 101 -3.69 -0.84 25.62
C VAL A 101 -4.65 -1.86 25.00
N SER A 102 -5.90 -1.46 24.77
CA SER A 102 -6.94 -2.28 24.13
C SER A 102 -7.14 -1.89 22.68
#